data_AF-A0A1V4SUF1-F1
#
_entry.id   AF-A0A1V4SUF1-F1
#
_cell.length_a   1.000
_cell.length_b   1.000
_cell.length_c   1.000
_cell.angle_alpha   90.00
_cell.angle_beta   90.00
_cell.angle_gamma   90.00
#
_symmetry.space_group_name_H-M   'P 1'
#
loop_
_entity.id
_entity.type
_entity.pdbx_description
1 polymer ?
#
loop_
_entity_poly.entity_id
_entity_poly.type
_entity_poly.pdbx_seq_one_letter_code
_entity_poly.pdbx_strand_id
1 'polypeptide(L)'
;MYKKIEGFYQEALIKSGLDIKDVHILRYMLDFMDSGILRKRIINGKDFYWIRTDLIIEDNPILKINLKNSIRKRIKKLIDKEFLEYVNYKKGTNKTLYRRGKALEKIEDKNYKRDLSYFIKGYSWNKEEYY
;
A
#
# COMPACT_ATOMS: atom_id res chain seq x y z
N MET A 1 -0.89 14.01 23.71
CA MET A 1 -0.33 13.89 22.36
C MET A 1 -0.64 12.49 21.83
N TYR A 2 -1.45 12.36 20.79
CA TYR A 2 -1.73 11.05 20.21
C TYR A 2 -0.47 10.50 19.54
N LYS A 3 -0.05 9.30 19.93
CA LYS A 3 1.10 8.63 19.32
C LYS A 3 0.76 8.30 17.86
N LYS A 4 1.62 8.71 16.94
CA LYS A 4 1.53 8.37 15.52
C LYS A 4 2.32 7.09 15.26
N ILE A 5 1.91 6.32 14.26
CA ILE A 5 2.67 5.15 13.78
C ILE A 5 2.56 5.10 12.27
N GLU A 6 3.67 4.92 11.57
CA GLU A 6 3.70 4.85 10.10
C GLU A 6 3.00 6.05 9.42
N GLY A 7 3.07 7.24 10.05
CA GLY A 7 2.40 8.45 9.56
C GLY A 7 0.89 8.52 9.80
N PHE A 8 0.34 7.65 10.64
CA PHE A 8 -1.08 7.60 10.96
C PHE A 8 -1.39 7.83 12.44
N TYR A 9 -2.55 8.38 12.75
CA TYR A 9 -3.06 8.53 14.12
C TYR A 9 -3.54 7.19 14.70
N GLN A 10 -2.86 6.67 15.74
CA GLN A 10 -3.18 5.37 16.34
C GLN A 10 -4.64 5.24 16.81
N GLU A 11 -5.21 6.30 17.39
CA GLU A 11 -6.60 6.28 17.84
C GLU A 11 -7.58 5.99 16.67
N ALA A 12 -7.34 6.62 15.53
CA ALA A 12 -8.18 6.44 14.35
C ALA A 12 -7.98 5.06 13.71
N LEU A 13 -6.77 4.48 13.80
CA LEU A 13 -6.48 3.11 13.38
C LEU A 13 -7.23 2.08 14.24
N ILE A 14 -7.22 2.26 15.57
CA ILE A 14 -7.93 1.40 16.53
C ILE A 14 -9.44 1.45 16.29
N LYS A 15 -10.02 2.65 16.15
CA LYS A 15 -11.45 2.84 15.82
C LYS A 15 -11.82 2.19 14.48
N SER A 16 -10.87 2.15 13.55
CA SER A 16 -11.04 1.48 12.26
C SER A 16 -10.82 -0.04 12.32
N GLY A 17 -10.45 -0.59 13.48
CA GLY A 17 -10.21 -2.02 13.69
C GLY A 17 -9.02 -2.56 12.91
N LEU A 18 -7.99 -1.75 12.69
CA LEU A 18 -6.74 -2.17 12.03
C LEU A 18 -5.72 -2.62 13.08
N ASP A 19 -5.02 -3.72 12.79
CA ASP A 19 -3.85 -4.13 13.58
C ASP A 19 -2.56 -3.56 12.97
N ILE A 20 -1.43 -3.71 13.67
CA ILE A 20 -0.13 -3.20 13.18
C ILE A 20 0.30 -3.78 11.83
N LYS A 21 -0.07 -5.03 11.53
CA LYS A 21 0.28 -5.65 10.25
C LYS A 21 -0.54 -5.05 9.11
N ASP A 22 -1.82 -4.77 9.33
CA ASP A 22 -2.65 -4.03 8.37
C ASP A 22 -2.09 -2.63 8.12
N VAL A 23 -1.69 -1.93 9.19
CA VAL A 23 -1.12 -0.58 9.13
C VAL A 23 0.18 -0.55 8.34
N HIS A 24 1.07 -1.51 8.61
CA HIS A 24 2.35 -1.59 7.92
C HIS A 24 2.17 -1.96 6.44
N ILE A 25 1.28 -2.91 6.12
CA ILE A 25 0.94 -3.24 4.72
C ILE A 25 0.36 -2.01 3.99
N LEU A 26 -0.55 -1.27 4.64
CA LEU A 26 -1.10 -0.05 4.08
C LEU A 26 0.01 0.96 3.77
N ARG A 27 0.85 1.27 4.75
CA ARG A 27 1.95 2.22 4.57
C ARG A 27 2.88 1.79 3.44
N TYR A 28 3.28 0.53 3.42
CA TYR A 28 4.15 -0.03 2.40
C TYR A 28 3.57 0.13 0.98
N MET A 29 2.27 -0.11 0.81
CA MET A 29 1.60 0.13 -0.47
C MET A 29 1.55 1.61 -0.86
N LEU A 30 1.35 2.52 0.10
CA LEU A 30 1.34 3.96 -0.15
C LEU A 30 2.73 4.48 -0.52
N ASP A 31 3.79 4.00 0.14
CA ASP A 31 5.16 4.37 -0.18
C ASP A 31 5.50 3.99 -1.63
N PHE A 32 5.03 2.82 -2.10
CA PHE A 32 5.13 2.44 -3.50
C PHE A 32 4.42 3.41 -4.45
N MET A 33 3.21 3.87 -4.12
CA MET A 33 2.45 4.82 -4.94
C MET A 33 3.12 6.21 -4.94
N ASP A 34 3.64 6.64 -3.80
CA ASP A 34 4.20 7.97 -3.58
C ASP A 34 5.66 8.08 -4.05
N SER A 35 6.39 6.95 -4.14
CA SER A 35 7.80 6.90 -4.56
C SER A 35 8.05 7.21 -6.04
N GLY A 36 7.02 7.11 -6.89
CA GLY A 36 7.14 7.33 -8.33
C GLY A 36 7.89 6.23 -9.11
N ILE A 37 8.30 5.13 -8.45
CA ILE A 37 9.03 4.02 -9.10
C ILE A 37 8.10 3.09 -9.89
N LEU A 38 6.81 3.04 -9.52
CA LEU A 38 5.83 2.20 -10.19
C LEU A 38 5.23 2.91 -11.40
N ARG A 39 5.04 2.17 -12.49
CA ARG A 39 4.23 2.64 -13.62
C ARG A 39 2.77 2.74 -13.19
N LYS A 40 2.19 3.91 -13.38
CA LYS A 40 0.76 4.15 -13.17
C LYS A 40 -0.06 3.88 -14.43
N ARG A 41 -1.32 3.55 -14.24
CA ARG A 41 -2.36 3.44 -15.27
C ARG A 41 -3.45 4.43 -14.96
N ILE A 42 -3.80 5.25 -15.93
CA ILE A 42 -4.91 6.18 -15.82
C ILE A 42 -6.18 5.45 -16.24
N ILE A 43 -7.13 5.32 -15.31
CA ILE A 43 -8.42 4.68 -15.54
C ILE A 43 -9.48 5.65 -15.02
N ASN A 44 -10.37 6.13 -15.89
CA ASN A 44 -11.39 7.13 -15.57
C ASN A 44 -10.81 8.38 -14.88
N GLY A 45 -9.69 8.89 -15.39
CA GLY A 45 -9.01 10.08 -14.85
C GLY A 45 -8.29 9.86 -13.51
N LYS A 46 -8.21 8.62 -13.02
CA LYS A 46 -7.57 8.27 -11.74
C LYS A 46 -6.33 7.41 -11.97
N ASP A 47 -5.27 7.70 -11.22
CA ASP A 47 -4.03 6.93 -11.22
C ASP A 47 -4.17 5.65 -10.39
N PHE A 48 -3.85 4.52 -11.01
CA PHE A 48 -3.81 3.20 -10.38
C PHE A 48 -2.45 2.52 -10.58
N TYR A 49 -2.03 1.74 -9.60
CA TYR A 49 -0.70 1.15 -9.51
C TYR A 49 -0.79 -0.36 -9.35
N TRP A 50 0.04 -1.10 -10.08
CA TRP A 50 0.18 -2.53 -9.87
C TRP A 50 1.25 -2.77 -8.79
N ILE A 51 0.85 -3.37 -7.68
CA ILE A 51 1.76 -3.72 -6.58
C ILE A 51 1.75 -5.24 -6.42
N ARG A 52 2.91 -5.88 -6.60
CA ARG A 52 3.05 -7.32 -6.41
C ARG A 52 2.88 -7.66 -4.93
N THR A 53 1.90 -8.52 -4.63
CA THR A 53 1.65 -8.98 -3.25
C THR A 53 2.83 -9.78 -2.67
N ASP A 54 3.62 -10.43 -3.52
CA ASP A 54 4.76 -11.26 -3.09
C ASP A 54 5.88 -10.42 -2.48
N LEU A 55 6.13 -9.22 -3.03
CA LEU A 55 7.13 -8.29 -2.49
C LEU A 55 6.81 -7.84 -1.08
N ILE A 56 5.53 -7.72 -0.73
CA ILE A 56 5.13 -7.38 0.64
C ILE A 56 5.64 -8.46 1.62
N ILE A 57 5.67 -9.73 1.20
CA ILE A 57 6.20 -10.85 2.00
C ILE A 57 7.73 -10.82 2.02
N GLU A 58 8.34 -10.73 0.83
CA GLU A 58 9.80 -10.78 0.63
C GLU A 58 10.51 -9.65 1.37
N ASP A 59 9.97 -8.42 1.28
CA ASP A 59 10.60 -7.23 1.84
C ASP A 59 10.28 -7.03 3.33
N ASN A 60 9.22 -7.67 3.85
CA ASN A 60 8.78 -7.49 5.23
C ASN A 60 8.64 -8.83 5.99
N PRO A 61 9.71 -9.65 6.08
CA PRO A 61 9.66 -10.95 6.77
C PRO A 61 9.30 -10.83 8.25
N ILE A 62 9.53 -9.66 8.87
CA ILE A 62 9.15 -9.36 10.25
C ILE A 62 7.64 -9.46 10.51
N LEU A 63 6.80 -9.31 9.48
CA LEU A 63 5.35 -9.50 9.59
C LEU A 63 4.97 -10.94 9.93
N LYS A 64 5.89 -11.90 9.69
CA LYS A 64 5.68 -13.34 9.86
C LYS A 64 4.42 -13.81 9.13
N ILE A 65 4.27 -13.38 7.87
CA ILE A 65 3.20 -13.80 6.98
C ILE A 65 3.84 -14.47 5.77
N ASN A 66 3.78 -15.80 5.70
CA ASN A 66 4.45 -16.56 4.64
C ASN A 66 3.50 -16.92 3.47
N LEU A 67 2.20 -16.65 3.62
CA LEU A 67 1.18 -17.01 2.64
C LEU A 67 0.63 -15.78 1.95
N LYS A 68 0.71 -15.75 0.61
CA LYS A 68 0.13 -14.72 -0.25
C LYS A 68 -1.35 -14.47 0.03
N ASN A 69 -2.12 -15.52 0.31
CA ASN A 69 -3.54 -15.41 0.63
C ASN A 69 -3.79 -14.64 1.93
N SER A 70 -2.89 -14.71 2.90
CA SER A 70 -2.99 -13.96 4.16
C SER A 70 -2.76 -12.46 3.92
N ILE A 71 -1.81 -12.07 3.06
CA ILE A 71 -1.64 -10.67 2.65
C ILE A 71 -2.88 -10.20 1.88
N ARG A 72 -3.40 -10.99 0.93
CA ARG A 72 -4.62 -10.62 0.17
C ARG A 72 -5.83 -10.39 1.07
N LYS A 73 -6.02 -11.18 2.12
CA LYS A 73 -7.09 -10.96 3.11
C LYS A 73 -6.95 -9.61 3.81
N ARG A 74 -5.71 -9.20 4.16
CA ARG A 74 -5.43 -7.90 4.77
C ARG A 74 -5.62 -6.74 3.79
N ILE A 75 -5.16 -6.87 2.56
CA ILE A 75 -5.45 -5.89 1.49
C ILE A 75 -6.95 -5.77 1.25
N LYS A 76 -7.68 -6.89 1.22
CA LYS A 76 -9.15 -6.89 1.11
C LYS A 76 -9.79 -6.14 2.28
N LYS A 77 -9.33 -6.35 3.51
CA LYS A 77 -9.79 -5.59 4.68
C LYS A 77 -9.54 -4.08 4.53
N LEU A 78 -8.41 -3.66 3.97
CA LEU A 78 -8.10 -2.26 3.68
C LEU A 78 -9.02 -1.67 2.61
N ILE A 79 -9.36 -2.45 1.58
CA ILE A 79 -10.33 -2.08 0.53
C ILE A 79 -11.73 -1.94 1.11
N ASP A 80 -12.19 -2.93 1.87
CA ASP A 80 -13.53 -2.95 2.46
C ASP A 80 -13.73 -1.78 3.45
N LYS A 81 -12.64 -1.25 4.00
CA LYS A 81 -12.61 -0.06 4.87
C LYS A 81 -12.28 1.25 4.12
N GLU A 82 -12.24 1.21 2.79
CA GLU A 82 -12.04 2.37 1.91
C GLU A 82 -10.68 3.09 2.10
N PHE A 83 -9.68 2.41 2.66
CA PHE A 83 -8.29 2.91 2.72
C PHE A 83 -7.56 2.71 1.40
N LEU A 84 -7.98 1.70 0.63
CA LEU A 84 -7.53 1.43 -0.73
C LEU A 84 -8.74 1.30 -1.63
N GLU A 85 -8.61 1.73 -2.89
CA GLU A 85 -9.52 1.34 -3.95
C GLU A 85 -8.78 0.42 -4.93
N TYR A 86 -9.52 -0.38 -5.69
CA TYR A 86 -8.93 -1.29 -6.66
C TYR A 86 -9.72 -1.36 -7.97
N VAL A 87 -9.04 -1.81 -9.01
CA VAL A 87 -9.66 -2.18 -10.29
C VAL A 87 -9.01 -3.44 -10.84
N ASN A 88 -9.82 -4.31 -11.44
CA ASN A 88 -9.33 -5.46 -12.17
C ASN A 88 -9.02 -5.04 -13.60
N TYR A 89 -7.74 -5.08 -13.97
CA TYR A 89 -7.25 -4.75 -15.30
C TYR A 89 -6.99 -6.02 -16.10
N LYS A 90 -7.71 -6.16 -17.22
CA LYS A 90 -7.59 -7.31 -18.13
C LYS A 90 -6.99 -6.86 -19.45
N LYS A 91 -5.66 -6.94 -19.58
CA LYS A 91 -4.95 -6.84 -20.86
C LYS A 91 -3.79 -7.83 -20.84
N GLY A 92 -3.99 -9.00 -21.44
CA GLY A 92 -3.11 -10.16 -21.27
C GLY A 92 -3.39 -10.88 -19.96
N THR A 93 -2.60 -10.58 -18.92
CA THR A 93 -2.78 -11.18 -17.58
C THR A 93 -3.72 -10.34 -16.71
N ASN A 94 -4.57 -11.01 -15.93
CA ASN A 94 -5.42 -10.35 -14.93
C ASN A 94 -4.55 -9.72 -13.84
N LYS A 95 -4.54 -8.39 -13.76
CA LYS A 95 -3.83 -7.64 -12.71
C LYS A 95 -4.84 -6.87 -11.87
N THR A 96 -4.63 -6.86 -10.55
CA THR A 96 -5.36 -5.97 -9.64
C THR A 96 -4.50 -4.73 -9.42
N LEU A 97 -5.03 -3.58 -9.81
CA LEU A 97 -4.37 -2.29 -9.58
C LEU A 97 -5.03 -1.59 -8.40
N TYR A 98 -4.23 -0.82 -7.65
CA TYR A 98 -4.64 -0.16 -6.43
C TYR A 98 -4.44 1.35 -6.51
N ARG A 99 -5.23 2.10 -5.74
CA ARG A 99 -5.02 3.52 -5.49
C ARG A 99 -5.36 3.87 -4.05
N ARG A 100 -4.96 5.07 -3.64
CA ARG A 100 -5.35 5.69 -2.37
C ARG A 100 -6.88 5.77 -2.27
N GLY A 101 -7.43 5.30 -1.15
CA GLY A 101 -8.85 5.41 -0.84
C GLY A 101 -9.17 6.62 0.03
N LYS A 102 -10.44 7.05 0.03
CA LYS A 102 -10.91 8.26 0.73
C LYS A 102 -10.77 8.20 2.26
N ALA A 103 -10.75 7.01 2.87
CA ALA A 103 -10.66 6.88 4.33
C ALA A 103 -9.30 7.35 4.89
N LEU A 104 -8.27 7.46 4.03
CA LEU A 104 -6.96 7.96 4.42
C LEU A 104 -7.00 9.39 4.99
N GLU A 105 -7.91 10.23 4.50
CA GLU A 105 -8.07 11.62 4.96
C GLU A 105 -8.36 11.73 6.47
N LYS A 106 -8.91 10.66 7.06
CA LYS A 106 -9.29 10.60 8.49
C LYS A 106 -8.16 10.11 9.39
N ILE A 107 -7.16 9.42 8.83
CA ILE A 107 -6.13 8.73 9.62
C ILE A 107 -4.72 9.25 9.36
N GLU A 108 -4.47 9.87 8.21
CA GLU A 108 -3.13 10.32 7.81
C GLU A 108 -2.75 11.65 8.48
N ASP A 109 -1.52 11.68 8.97
CA ASP A 109 -0.86 12.91 9.33
C ASP A 109 -0.34 13.60 8.06
N LYS A 110 -1.01 14.68 7.65
CA LYS A 110 -0.64 15.46 6.46
C LYS A 110 0.77 16.08 6.55
N ASN A 111 1.33 16.20 7.77
CA ASN A 111 2.68 16.71 7.98
C ASN A 111 3.74 15.60 8.04
N TYR A 112 3.34 14.33 7.93
CA TYR A 112 4.27 13.22 7.94
C TYR A 112 5.11 13.23 6.66
N LYS A 113 6.40 13.49 6.81
CA LYS A 113 7.38 13.41 5.73
C LYS A 113 8.15 12.11 5.89
N ARG A 114 8.04 11.22 4.90
CA ARG A 114 8.82 9.99 4.84
C ARG A 114 9.97 10.18 3.85
N ASP A 115 11.19 9.90 4.29
CA ASP A 115 12.31 9.78 3.36
C ASP A 115 12.20 8.45 2.61
N LEU A 116 11.92 8.52 1.30
CA LEU A 116 11.81 7.37 0.43
C LEU A 116 13.12 7.05 -0.30
N SER A 117 14.23 7.74 -0.02
CA SER A 117 15.51 7.56 -0.72
C SER A 117 16.02 6.11 -0.67
N TYR A 118 16.04 5.51 0.53
CA TYR A 118 16.43 4.12 0.72
C TYR A 118 15.46 3.14 0.07
N PHE A 119 14.16 3.42 0.17
CA PHE A 119 13.11 2.62 -0.47
C PHE A 119 13.32 2.61 -2.00
N ILE A 120 13.43 3.78 -2.61
CA ILE A 120 13.66 3.95 -4.05
C ILE A 120 14.96 3.25 -4.49
N LYS A 121 16.05 3.39 -3.73
CA LYS A 121 17.34 2.74 -4.01
C LYS A 121 17.25 1.22 -3.99
N GLY A 122 16.38 0.64 -3.15
CA GLY A 122 16.11 -0.80 -3.11
C GLY A 122 15.51 -1.33 -4.42
N TYR A 123 14.74 -0.50 -5.14
CA TYR A 123 14.03 -0.90 -6.37
C TYR A 123 14.61 -0.31 -7.66
N SER A 124 15.63 0.57 -7.58
CA SER A 124 16.22 1.22 -8.76
C SER A 124 16.86 0.24 -9.75
N TRP A 125 17.25 -0.96 -9.30
CA TRP A 125 17.87 -2.00 -10.11
C TRP A 125 16.86 -2.86 -10.90
N ASN A 126 15.58 -2.84 -10.53
CA ASN A 126 14.55 -3.76 -11.04
C ASN A 126 13.52 -3.08 -11.95
N LYS A 127 13.85 -1.93 -12.55
CA LYS A 127 12.89 -1.12 -13.34
C LYS A 127 12.20 -1.89 -14.47
N GLU A 128 12.77 -2.99 -14.97
CA GLU A 128 12.23 -3.79 -16.07
C GLU A 128 11.18 -4.84 -15.66
N GLU A 129 11.12 -5.27 -14.38
CA GLU A 129 10.22 -6.36 -13.95
C GLU A 129 8.82 -5.92 -13.51
N TYR A 130 8.60 -4.62 -13.28
CA TYR A 130 7.31 -4.11 -12.76
C TYR A 130 6.26 -3.85 -13.85
N TYR A 131 6.37 -4.52 -15.01
CA TYR A 131 5.50 -4.38 -16.18
C TYR A 131 4.35 -5.38 -16.24
#